data_AF-A0A401YP78-F1
#
_entry.id   AF-A0A401YP78-F1
#
_cell.length_a   1.000
_cell.length_b   1.000
_cell.length_c   1.000
_cell.angle_alpha   90.00
_cell.angle_beta   90.00
_cell.angle_gamma   90.00
#
_symmetry.space_group_name_H-M   'P 1'
#
loop_
_entity.id
_entity.type
_entity.pdbx_description
1 polymer ?
#
loop_
_entity_poly.entity_id
_entity_poly.type
_entity_poly.pdbx_seq_one_letter_code
_entity_poly.pdbx_strand_id
1 'polypeptide(L)'
;MRDAGPTRRAVLGAVTAATIAAAVAGCDDGGGSDQGRRKADDAARDRAYAATGALLAHYDAVAARHAPLAERIRPLSVELRQHLTAFAGRATHPAPPPGAAPDDLAAATTTIADRAQQASDERLVDLDRVSPDLARRLAASSACLAGHAQLLRSTS
;
A
#
# COMPACT_ATOMS: atom_id res chain seq x y z
N MET A 1 46.02 15.73 -20.53
CA MET A 1 45.90 16.59 -19.34
C MET A 1 44.49 16.40 -18.82
N ARG A 2 44.35 16.00 -17.55
CA ARG A 2 43.08 15.59 -16.95
C ARG A 2 42.38 16.84 -16.43
N ASP A 3 41.17 17.11 -16.92
CA ASP A 3 40.33 18.18 -16.40
C ASP A 3 39.89 17.85 -14.96
N ALA A 4 40.42 18.63 -14.01
CA ALA A 4 40.03 18.61 -12.62
C ALA A 4 38.76 19.47 -12.45
N GLY A 5 37.59 18.82 -12.52
CA GLY A 5 36.32 19.47 -12.23
C GLY A 5 36.19 19.80 -10.73
N PRO A 6 35.82 21.03 -10.35
CA PRO A 6 35.78 21.46 -8.96
C PRO A 6 34.70 20.70 -8.18
N THR A 7 35.14 20.07 -7.09
CA THR A 7 34.33 19.35 -6.12
C THR A 7 33.24 20.27 -5.54
N ARG A 8 31.97 19.87 -5.67
CA ARG A 8 30.78 20.52 -5.07
C ARG A 8 30.71 20.29 -3.55
N ARG A 9 31.79 20.60 -2.83
CA ARG A 9 31.92 20.49 -1.38
C ARG A 9 32.45 21.82 -0.85
N ALA A 10 31.53 22.72 -0.55
CA ALA A 10 31.62 23.76 0.48
C ALA A 10 30.72 24.94 0.08
N VAL A 11 29.51 25.01 0.65
CA VAL A 11 29.07 26.26 1.27
C VAL A 11 28.32 25.89 2.54
N LEU A 12 28.96 26.17 3.67
CA LEU A 12 28.41 26.21 5.01
C LEU A 12 27.49 27.43 5.12
N GLY A 13 26.28 27.22 5.63
CA GLY A 13 25.37 28.29 6.04
C GLY A 13 24.79 27.94 7.40
N ALA A 14 25.55 28.26 8.45
CA ALA A 14 25.09 28.24 9.83
C ALA A 14 23.97 29.27 10.00
N VAL A 15 22.78 28.83 10.42
CA VAL A 15 21.76 29.72 10.98
C VAL A 15 21.49 29.27 12.40
N THR A 16 21.81 30.17 13.31
CA THR A 16 21.69 30.10 14.76
C THR A 16 20.26 29.75 15.20
N ALA A 17 20.18 28.84 16.17
CA ALA A 17 18.96 28.50 16.88
C ALA A 17 18.37 29.74 17.56
N ALA A 18 17.17 30.15 17.13
CA ALA A 18 16.32 31.03 17.90
C ALA A 18 15.46 30.16 18.83
N THR A 19 15.82 30.13 20.11
CA THR A 19 15.00 29.55 21.18
C THR A 19 13.79 30.46 21.40
N ILE A 20 12.65 30.13 20.78
CA ILE A 20 11.36 30.73 21.16
C ILE A 20 10.82 29.91 22.33
N ALA A 21 11.10 30.38 23.55
CA ALA A 21 10.33 30.02 24.73
C ALA A 21 9.08 30.91 24.77
N ALA A 22 7.97 30.41 24.25
CA ALA A 22 6.64 30.98 24.47
C ALA A 22 5.85 30.01 25.36
N ALA A 23 5.55 30.48 26.57
CA ALA A 23 4.73 29.77 27.55
C ALA A 23 3.25 29.76 27.14
N VAL A 24 2.61 28.65 27.49
CA VAL A 24 1.23 28.19 27.31
C VAL A 24 0.12 29.24 27.49
N ALA A 25 -0.70 29.39 26.45
CA ALA A 25 -2.14 29.68 26.57
C ALA A 25 -2.85 28.78 25.55
N GLY A 26 -3.70 27.87 26.03
CA GLY A 26 -4.43 26.92 25.20
C GLY A 26 -5.49 27.60 24.32
N CYS A 27 -5.44 27.31 23.02
CA CYS A 27 -6.62 27.30 22.16
C CYS A 27 -6.94 25.83 21.88
N ASP A 28 -7.68 25.20 22.78
CA ASP A 28 -8.22 23.85 22.56
C ASP A 28 -9.46 23.95 21.66
N ASP A 29 -9.23 24.13 20.37
CA ASP A 29 -10.27 23.99 19.34
C ASP A 29 -9.73 23.37 18.04
N GLY A 30 -8.55 22.72 18.13
CA GLY A 30 -7.86 22.03 17.02
C GLY A 30 -7.53 20.56 17.31
N GLY A 31 -7.72 20.09 18.54
CA GLY A 31 -7.38 18.71 18.92
C GLY A 31 -8.32 17.66 18.32
N GLY A 32 -9.60 18.00 18.15
CA GLY A 32 -10.62 17.09 17.62
C GLY A 32 -10.43 16.72 16.15
N SER A 33 -10.06 17.69 15.30
CA SER A 33 -9.84 17.46 13.86
C SER A 33 -8.58 16.65 13.59
N ASP A 34 -7.50 16.95 14.31
CA ASP A 34 -6.24 16.20 14.20
C ASP A 34 -6.34 14.79 14.78
N GLN A 35 -7.03 14.62 15.92
CA GLN A 35 -7.28 13.29 16.48
C GLN A 35 -8.22 12.47 15.60
N GLY A 36 -9.24 13.11 15.00
CA GLY A 36 -10.11 12.48 14.00
C GLY A 36 -9.31 11.97 12.80
N ARG A 37 -8.41 12.79 12.25
CA ARG A 37 -7.54 12.40 11.13
C ARG A 37 -6.59 11.27 11.49
N ARG A 38 -5.99 11.30 12.68
CA ARG A 38 -5.13 10.19 13.18
C ARG A 38 -5.90 8.87 13.26
N LYS A 39 -7.12 8.89 13.80
CA LYS A 39 -7.99 7.70 13.83
C LYS A 39 -8.37 7.22 12.42
N ALA A 40 -8.67 8.14 11.50
CA ALA A 40 -8.96 7.79 10.11
C ALA A 40 -7.75 7.15 9.42
N ASP A 41 -6.55 7.67 9.67
CA ASP A 41 -5.28 7.13 9.20
C ASP A 41 -5.05 5.70 9.69
N ASP A 42 -5.24 5.46 10.98
CA ASP A 42 -5.06 4.12 11.57
C ASP A 42 -6.08 3.12 11.00
N ALA A 43 -7.35 3.52 10.92
CA ALA A 43 -8.40 2.70 10.31
C ALA A 43 -8.11 2.39 8.83
N ALA A 44 -7.61 3.36 8.07
CA ALA A 44 -7.25 3.16 6.67
C ALA A 44 -6.03 2.24 6.51
N ARG A 45 -5.01 2.35 7.37
CA ARG A 45 -3.86 1.43 7.40
C ARG A 45 -4.28 0.00 7.73
N ASP A 46 -5.13 -0.17 8.75
CA ASP A 46 -5.61 -1.49 9.16
C ASP A 46 -6.48 -2.13 8.07
N ARG A 47 -7.36 -1.38 7.42
CA ARG A 47 -8.12 -1.86 6.25
C ARG A 47 -7.19 -2.25 5.09
N ALA A 48 -6.23 -1.40 4.75
CA ALA A 48 -5.26 -1.68 3.69
C ALA A 48 -4.42 -2.93 3.99
N TYR A 49 -3.98 -3.09 5.24
CA TYR A 49 -3.26 -4.27 5.69
C TYR A 49 -4.11 -5.54 5.59
N ALA A 50 -5.34 -5.52 6.11
CA ALA A 50 -6.24 -6.66 6.06
C ALA A 50 -6.58 -7.06 4.62
N ALA A 51 -6.90 -6.10 3.75
CA ALA A 51 -7.20 -6.34 2.34
C ALA A 51 -6.00 -6.93 1.58
N THR A 52 -4.79 -6.40 1.82
CA THR A 52 -3.57 -6.92 1.19
C THR A 52 -3.26 -8.34 1.66
N GLY A 53 -3.49 -8.66 2.93
CA GLY A 53 -3.31 -10.00 3.49
C GLY A 53 -4.30 -11.00 2.91
N ALA A 54 -5.58 -10.63 2.81
CA ALA A 54 -6.60 -11.45 2.19
C ALA A 54 -6.28 -11.73 0.71
N LEU A 55 -5.85 -10.72 -0.05
CA LEU A 55 -5.45 -10.88 -1.45
C LEU A 55 -4.24 -11.81 -1.59
N LEU A 56 -3.24 -11.69 -0.71
CA LEU A 56 -2.08 -12.59 -0.71
C LEU A 56 -2.49 -14.04 -0.46
N ALA A 57 -3.41 -14.28 0.48
CA ALA A 57 -3.92 -15.62 0.74
C ALA A 57 -4.70 -16.20 -0.44
N HIS A 58 -5.43 -15.36 -1.20
CA HIS A 58 -6.05 -15.76 -2.47
C HIS A 58 -5.00 -16.14 -3.52
N TYR A 59 -3.92 -15.38 -3.63
CA TYR A 59 -2.81 -15.70 -4.55
C TYR A 59 -2.15 -17.02 -4.18
N ASP A 60 -1.88 -17.25 -2.89
CA ASP A 60 -1.29 -18.50 -2.40
C ASP A 60 -2.21 -19.71 -2.66
N ALA A 61 -3.52 -19.57 -2.46
CA ALA A 61 -4.50 -20.63 -2.77
C ALA A 61 -4.51 -21.00 -4.27
N VAL A 62 -4.39 -19.99 -5.15
CA VAL A 62 -4.36 -20.20 -6.60
C VAL A 62 -3.03 -20.78 -7.05
N ALA A 63 -1.90 -20.32 -6.50
CA ALA A 63 -0.58 -20.89 -6.76
C ALA A 63 -0.50 -22.37 -6.36
N ALA A 64 -1.12 -22.75 -5.24
CA ALA A 64 -1.16 -24.15 -4.79
C ALA A 64 -1.92 -25.08 -5.74
N ARG A 65 -2.88 -24.55 -6.50
CA ARG A 65 -3.71 -25.32 -7.44
C ARG A 65 -3.17 -25.32 -8.87
N HIS A 66 -2.50 -24.22 -9.28
CA HIS A 66 -2.13 -23.96 -10.67
C HIS A 66 -0.65 -23.62 -10.82
N ALA A 67 0.20 -24.62 -11.07
CA ALA A 67 1.65 -24.43 -11.19
C ALA A 67 2.07 -23.41 -12.29
N PRO A 68 1.48 -23.38 -13.50
CA PRO A 68 1.83 -22.36 -14.49
C PRO A 68 1.53 -20.93 -14.03
N LEU A 69 0.47 -20.76 -13.23
CA LEU A 69 0.09 -19.45 -12.68
C LEU A 69 0.94 -19.07 -11.48
N ALA A 70 1.38 -20.04 -10.67
CA ALA A 70 2.28 -19.82 -9.54
C ALA A 70 3.56 -19.09 -9.95
N GLU A 71 4.20 -19.50 -11.05
CA GLU A 71 5.41 -18.83 -11.55
C GLU A 71 5.14 -17.39 -11.99
N ARG A 72 3.99 -17.15 -12.62
CA ARG A 72 3.57 -15.82 -13.07
C ARG A 72 3.28 -14.88 -11.91
N ILE A 73 2.60 -15.35 -10.86
CA ILE A 73 2.17 -14.49 -9.75
C ILE A 73 3.23 -14.33 -8.66
N ARG A 74 4.27 -15.16 -8.64
CA ARG A 74 5.39 -15.06 -7.68
C ARG A 74 5.94 -13.63 -7.52
N PRO A 75 6.32 -12.88 -8.58
CA PRO A 75 6.78 -11.50 -8.42
C PRO A 75 5.69 -10.58 -7.86
N LEU A 76 4.42 -10.78 -8.23
CA LEU A 76 3.30 -10.00 -7.72
C LEU A 76 3.09 -10.23 -6.22
N SER A 77 3.21 -11.48 -5.76
CA SER A 77 3.16 -11.83 -4.33
C SER A 77 4.30 -11.22 -3.51
N VAL A 78 5.47 -10.98 -4.12
CA VAL A 78 6.57 -10.27 -3.44
C VAL A 78 6.19 -8.82 -3.19
N GLU A 79 5.63 -8.12 -4.18
CA GLU A 79 5.16 -6.74 -4.02
C GLU A 79 4.04 -6.62 -2.97
N LEU A 80 3.08 -7.56 -2.95
CA LEU A 80 2.03 -7.59 -1.92
C LEU A 80 2.60 -7.71 -0.49
N ARG A 81 3.66 -8.50 -0.29
CA ARG A 81 4.33 -8.62 1.02
C ARG A 81 5.06 -7.33 1.42
N GLN A 82 5.65 -6.63 0.45
CA GLN A 82 6.23 -5.31 0.70
C GLN A 82 5.15 -4.29 1.08
N HIS A 83 4.01 -4.30 0.39
CA HIS A 83 2.85 -3.47 0.73
C HIS A 83 2.33 -3.76 2.14
N LEU A 84 2.17 -5.03 2.52
CA LEU A 84 1.81 -5.41 3.90
C LEU A 84 2.75 -4.80 4.93
N THR A 85 4.06 -4.92 4.70
CA THR A 85 5.09 -4.35 5.57
C THR A 85 4.97 -2.82 5.64
N ALA A 86 4.70 -2.16 4.51
CA ALA A 86 4.58 -0.71 4.43
C ALA A 86 3.36 -0.14 5.18
N PHE A 87 2.25 -0.89 5.26
CA PHE A 87 1.09 -0.47 6.07
C PHE A 87 1.29 -0.71 7.55
N ALA A 88 2.12 -1.69 7.92
CA ALA A 88 2.44 -2.05 9.30
C ALA A 88 1.18 -2.20 10.19
N GLY A 89 0.06 -2.61 9.59
CA GLY A 89 -1.21 -2.79 10.28
C GLY A 89 -1.19 -4.02 11.18
N ARG A 90 -2.17 -4.08 12.08
CA ARG A 90 -2.30 -5.20 13.04
C ARG A 90 -3.61 -5.96 12.89
N ALA A 91 -4.49 -5.50 11.99
CA ALA A 91 -5.74 -6.16 11.69
C ALA A 91 -5.54 -7.60 11.18
N THR A 92 -6.39 -8.50 11.64
CA THR A 92 -6.47 -9.84 11.06
C THR A 92 -7.10 -9.74 9.66
N HIS A 93 -6.64 -10.58 8.75
CA HIS A 93 -7.28 -10.75 7.45
C HIS A 93 -8.01 -12.09 7.41
N PRO A 94 -9.20 -12.16 6.80
CA PRO A 94 -9.92 -13.41 6.65
C PRO A 94 -9.14 -14.36 5.73
N ALA A 95 -9.18 -15.65 6.07
CA ALA A 95 -8.73 -16.69 5.16
C ALA A 95 -9.67 -16.74 3.92
N PRO A 96 -9.14 -17.11 2.75
CA PRO A 96 -9.96 -17.29 1.57
C PRO A 96 -11.01 -18.40 1.82
N PRO A 97 -12.26 -18.23 1.38
CA PRO A 97 -13.29 -19.25 1.55
C PRO A 97 -12.93 -20.54 0.79
N PRO A 98 -13.52 -21.69 1.17
CA PRO A 98 -13.42 -22.91 0.38
C PRO A 98 -13.81 -22.66 -1.08
N GLY A 99 -13.04 -23.19 -2.03
CA GLY A 99 -13.29 -22.97 -3.47
C GLY A 99 -12.85 -21.60 -3.99
N ALA A 100 -12.11 -20.80 -3.21
CA ALA A 100 -11.55 -19.52 -3.65
C ALA A 100 -10.58 -19.62 -4.84
N ALA A 101 -10.05 -20.82 -5.12
CA ALA A 101 -9.25 -21.12 -6.29
C ALA A 101 -10.05 -22.05 -7.21
N PRO A 102 -10.66 -21.53 -8.30
CA PRO A 102 -11.35 -22.34 -9.30
C PRO A 102 -10.46 -23.45 -9.88
N ASP A 103 -11.10 -24.53 -10.32
CA ASP A 103 -10.43 -25.69 -10.93
C ASP A 103 -9.93 -25.42 -12.33
N ASP A 104 -10.64 -24.56 -13.04
CA ASP A 104 -10.26 -24.10 -14.36
C ASP A 104 -9.22 -22.97 -14.27
N LEU A 105 -8.14 -23.08 -15.05
CA LEU A 105 -7.02 -22.14 -15.04
C LEU A 105 -7.44 -20.73 -15.49
N ALA A 106 -8.33 -20.63 -16.49
CA ALA A 106 -8.81 -19.35 -16.99
C ALA A 106 -9.70 -18.67 -15.95
N ALA A 107 -10.64 -19.41 -15.36
CA ALA A 107 -11.47 -18.93 -14.26
C ALA A 107 -10.65 -18.51 -13.04
N ALA A 108 -9.59 -19.26 -12.70
CA ALA A 108 -8.68 -18.90 -11.63
C ALA A 108 -7.93 -17.59 -11.93
N THR A 109 -7.44 -17.42 -13.16
CA THR A 109 -6.76 -16.20 -13.62
C THR A 109 -7.69 -14.98 -13.55
N THR A 110 -8.91 -15.10 -14.07
CA THR A 110 -9.94 -14.04 -13.98
C THR A 110 -10.25 -13.70 -12.52
N THR A 111 -10.45 -14.71 -11.67
CA THR A 111 -10.75 -14.51 -10.25
C THR A 111 -9.65 -13.68 -9.55
N ILE A 112 -8.37 -14.01 -9.73
CA ILE A 112 -7.29 -13.24 -9.06
C ILE A 112 -7.09 -11.85 -9.66
N ALA A 113 -7.39 -11.66 -10.95
CA ALA A 113 -7.36 -10.35 -11.59
C ALA A 113 -8.46 -9.44 -11.04
N ASP A 114 -9.68 -9.97 -10.90
CA ASP A 114 -10.83 -9.24 -10.36
C ASP A 114 -10.62 -8.88 -8.88
N ARG A 115 -10.04 -9.79 -8.09
CA ARG A 115 -9.69 -9.50 -6.69
C ARG A 115 -8.61 -8.43 -6.57
N ALA A 116 -7.62 -8.41 -7.46
CA ALA A 116 -6.63 -7.33 -7.49
C ALA A 116 -7.27 -5.99 -7.85
N GLN A 117 -8.19 -5.97 -8.82
CA GLN A 117 -8.94 -4.76 -9.18
C GLN A 117 -9.82 -4.26 -8.02
N GLN A 118 -10.56 -5.16 -7.38
CA GLN A 118 -11.39 -4.83 -6.23
C GLN A 118 -10.55 -4.21 -5.09
N ALA A 119 -9.39 -4.79 -4.78
CA ALA A 119 -8.47 -4.24 -3.78
C ALA A 119 -7.88 -2.88 -4.19
N SER A 120 -7.67 -2.65 -5.50
CA SER A 120 -7.28 -1.34 -6.04
C SER A 120 -8.35 -0.29 -5.77
N ASP A 121 -9.61 -0.62 -6.06
CA ASP A 121 -10.74 0.31 -5.98
C ASP A 121 -11.08 0.66 -4.52
N GLU A 122 -11.08 -0.35 -3.63
CA GLU A 122 -11.25 -0.16 -2.18
C GLU A 122 -10.23 0.81 -1.58
N ARG A 123 -9.04 0.90 -2.19
CA ARG A 123 -7.97 1.77 -1.73
C ARG A 123 -8.20 3.24 -1.99
N LEU A 124 -9.07 3.56 -2.94
CA LEU A 124 -9.37 4.92 -3.36
C LEU A 124 -10.58 5.51 -2.60
N VAL A 125 -11.23 4.71 -1.75
CA VAL A 125 -12.35 5.15 -0.92
C VAL A 125 -11.86 6.04 0.23
N ASP A 126 -12.58 7.13 0.49
CA ASP A 126 -12.37 8.05 1.63
C ASP A 126 -10.96 8.68 1.73
N LEU A 127 -10.26 8.86 0.60
CA LEU A 127 -8.91 9.46 0.59
C LEU A 127 -8.87 10.90 1.15
N ASP A 128 -9.98 11.62 1.12
CA ASP A 128 -10.12 12.97 1.68
C ASP A 128 -10.09 12.99 3.22
N ARG A 129 -10.36 11.85 3.86
CA ARG A 129 -10.47 11.72 5.31
C ARG A 129 -9.13 11.41 6.00
N VAL A 130 -8.13 10.97 5.24
CA VAL A 130 -6.80 10.61 5.74
C VAL A 130 -5.80 11.75 5.57
N SER A 131 -4.56 11.55 6.03
CA SER A 131 -3.45 12.45 5.78
C SER A 131 -2.98 12.37 4.31
N PRO A 132 -2.45 13.47 3.73
CA PRO A 132 -1.97 13.47 2.36
C PRO A 132 -0.86 12.44 2.08
N ASP A 133 -0.02 12.14 3.07
CA ASP A 133 1.02 11.12 2.90
C ASP A 133 0.44 9.71 2.80
N LEU A 134 -0.52 9.39 3.66
CA LEU A 134 -1.21 8.11 3.57
C LEU A 134 -2.02 8.03 2.26
N ALA A 135 -2.74 9.08 1.88
CA ALA A 135 -3.49 9.10 0.62
C ALA A 135 -2.60 8.80 -0.60
N ARG A 136 -1.41 9.39 -0.69
CA ARG A 136 -0.44 9.09 -1.77
C ARG A 136 0.01 7.64 -1.75
N ARG A 137 0.28 7.06 -0.59
CA ARG A 137 0.66 5.63 -0.46
C ARG A 137 -0.48 4.72 -0.90
N LEU A 138 -1.70 5.02 -0.46
CA LEU A 138 -2.91 4.28 -0.85
C LEU A 138 -3.09 4.32 -2.37
N ALA A 139 -3.00 5.50 -2.99
CA ALA A 139 -3.11 5.68 -4.44
C ALA A 139 -1.98 4.97 -5.22
N ALA A 140 -0.73 5.05 -4.76
CA ALA A 140 0.39 4.35 -5.40
C ALA A 140 0.20 2.82 -5.37
N SER A 141 -0.23 2.27 -4.24
CA SER A 141 -0.54 0.84 -4.15
C SER A 141 -1.78 0.44 -4.97
N SER A 142 -2.78 1.31 -5.09
CA SER A 142 -3.94 1.12 -5.99
C SER A 142 -3.48 0.98 -7.44
N ALA A 143 -2.61 1.89 -7.90
CA ALA A 143 -2.05 1.82 -9.26
C ALA A 143 -1.27 0.52 -9.50
N CYS A 144 -0.49 0.04 -8.51
CA CYS A 144 0.21 -1.25 -8.61
C CYS A 144 -0.77 -2.43 -8.73
N LEU A 145 -1.83 -2.44 -7.91
CA LEU A 145 -2.88 -3.47 -7.94
C LEU A 145 -3.67 -3.49 -9.26
N ALA A 146 -4.01 -2.32 -9.80
CA ALA A 146 -4.59 -2.20 -11.14
C ALA A 146 -3.62 -2.75 -12.21
N GLY A 147 -2.32 -2.50 -12.06
CA GLY A 147 -1.27 -3.07 -12.90
C GLY A 147 -1.22 -4.60 -12.83
N HIS A 148 -1.33 -5.19 -11.63
CA HIS A 148 -1.41 -6.64 -11.46
C HIS A 148 -2.62 -7.22 -12.21
N ALA A 149 -3.80 -6.60 -12.01
CA ALA A 149 -5.02 -7.02 -12.66
C ALA A 149 -4.90 -6.98 -14.20
N GLN A 150 -4.27 -5.95 -14.74
CA GLN A 150 -4.01 -5.84 -16.17
C GLN A 150 -3.01 -6.87 -16.69
N LEU A 151 -1.90 -7.10 -15.97
CA LEU A 151 -0.92 -8.12 -16.36
C LEU A 151 -1.57 -9.51 -16.43
N LEU A 152 -2.40 -9.85 -15.44
CA LEU A 152 -3.13 -11.11 -15.39
C LEU A 152 -4.12 -11.27 -16.55
N ARG A 153 -4.89 -10.23 -16.88
CA ARG A 153 -5.83 -10.23 -18.01
C ARG A 153 -5.15 -10.24 -19.39
N SER A 154 -3.98 -9.62 -19.51
CA SER A 154 -3.25 -9.54 -20.79
C SER A 154 -2.57 -10.85 -21.19
N THR A 155 -2.54 -11.82 -20.28
CA THR A 155 -1.81 -13.10 -20.43
C THR A 155 -2.72 -14.32 -20.23
N SER A 156 -4.04 -14.11 -20.29
CA SER A 156 -5.08 -15.14 -20.38
C SER A 156 -5.53 -15.32 -21.82
#